data_AF-A0A2B8BD89-F1
#
_entry.id   AF-A0A2B8BD89-F1
#
_cell.length_a   1.000
_cell.length_b   1.000
_cell.length_c   1.000
_cell.angle_alpha   90.00
_cell.angle_beta   90.00
_cell.angle_gamma   90.00
#
_symmetry.space_group_name_H-M   'P 1'
#
loop_
_entity.id
_entity.type
_entity.pdbx_description
1 polymer ?
#
loop_
_entity_poly.entity_id
_entity_poly.type
_entity_poly.pdbx_seq_one_letter_code
_entity_poly.pdbx_strand_id
1 'polypeptide(L)' 'MTDRRLFVVEDARRRVVASARDAGQARTIAAMMLLGSPHALERDALVVREPEEEECAAFEASRPARGSEADLGAIQL' A
#
# COMPACT_ATOMS: atom_id res chain seq x y z
N MET A 1 -2.72 -17.88 10.59
CA MET A 1 -1.69 -16.93 10.14
C MET A 1 -2.32 -16.10 9.05
N THR A 2 -2.41 -14.78 9.19
CA THR A 2 -3.05 -13.93 8.18
C THR A 2 -2.10 -13.82 6.99
N ASP A 3 -2.44 -14.46 5.87
CA ASP A 3 -1.69 -14.43 4.62
C ASP A 3 -1.82 -13.02 4.02
N ARG A 4 -0.88 -12.14 4.38
CA ARG A 4 -0.80 -10.79 3.84
C ARG A 4 0.28 -10.78 2.75
N ARG A 5 -0.06 -10.20 1.61
CA ARG A 5 0.82 -10.04 0.45
C ARG A 5 1.09 -8.57 0.22
N LEU A 6 2.17 -8.28 -0.50
CA LEU A 6 2.50 -6.92 -0.90
C LEU A 6 1.84 -6.61 -2.24
N PHE A 7 1.39 -5.37 -2.37
CA PHE A 7 0.79 -4.81 -3.58
C PHE A 7 1.37 -3.43 -3.81
N VAL A 8 1.60 -3.08 -5.08
CA VAL A 8 1.90 -1.70 -5.45
C VAL A 8 0.64 -1.06 -5.96
N VAL A 9 0.35 0.11 -5.42
CA VAL A 9 -0.77 0.94 -5.83
C VAL A 9 -0.24 2.26 -6.38
N GLU A 10 -0.60 2.57 -7.60
CA GLU A 10 -0.09 3.71 -8.34
C GLU A 10 -1.20 4.73 -8.60
N ASP A 11 -0.84 5.98 -8.34
CA ASP A 11 -1.51 7.19 -8.82
C ASP A 11 -0.56 7.88 -9.82
N ALA A 12 -1.06 8.76 -10.68
CA ALA A 12 -0.34 9.34 -11.81
C ALA A 12 1.04 9.96 -11.49
N ARG A 13 1.32 10.27 -10.22
CA ARG A 13 2.59 10.87 -9.76
C ARG A 13 3.21 10.18 -8.54
N ARG A 14 2.53 9.20 -7.94
CA ARG A 14 2.91 8.64 -6.64
C ARG A 14 2.62 7.15 -6.62
N ARG A 15 3.44 6.40 -5.90
CA ARG A 15 3.25 4.96 -5.72
C ARG A 15 3.40 4.57 -4.26
N VAL A 16 2.61 3.60 -3.84
CA VAL A 16 2.57 3.07 -2.48
C VAL A 16 2.70 1.56 -2.53
N VAL A 17 3.57 1.00 -1.68
CA VAL A 17 3.61 -0.45 -1.43
C VAL A 17 2.79 -0.72 -0.18
N ALA A 18 1.79 -1.59 -0.28
CA ALA A 18 0.89 -1.94 0.82
C ALA A 18 0.87 -3.45 1.09
N SER A 19 0.98 -3.83 2.36
CA SER A 19 0.77 -5.17 2.89
C SER A 19 -0.72 -5.36 3.21
N ALA A 20 -1.40 -6.13 2.35
CA ALA A 20 -2.84 -6.34 2.42
C ALA A 20 -3.19 -7.81 2.19
N ARG A 21 -4.44 -8.18 2.51
CA ARG A 21 -4.98 -9.52 2.20
C ARG A 21 -5.30 -9.67 0.71
N ASP A 22 -5.73 -8.59 0.08
CA ASP A 22 -6.15 -8.54 -1.31
C ASP A 22 -5.95 -7.13 -1.90
N ALA A 23 -6.12 -7.04 -3.23
CA ALA A 23 -5.95 -5.81 -3.99
C ALA A 23 -6.95 -4.70 -3.59
N GLY A 24 -8.16 -5.06 -3.13
CA GLY A 24 -9.17 -4.08 -2.69
C GLY A 24 -8.79 -3.42 -1.38
N GLN A 25 -8.25 -4.20 -0.45
CA GLN A 25 -7.68 -3.67 0.79
C GLN A 25 -6.44 -2.83 0.52
N ALA A 26 -5.54 -3.27 -0.37
CA ALA A 26 -4.35 -2.48 -0.77
C ALA A 26 -4.75 -1.12 -1.32
N ARG A 27 -5.74 -1.08 -2.23
CA ARG A 27 -6.27 0.14 -2.82
C ARG A 27 -6.88 1.08 -1.78
N THR A 28 -7.56 0.53 -0.77
CA THR A 28 -8.15 1.32 0.32
C THR A 28 -7.07 1.98 1.18
N ILE A 29 -6.01 1.25 1.51
CA ILE A 29 -4.86 1.78 2.26
C ILE A 29 -4.16 2.88 1.44
N ALA A 30 -3.90 2.61 0.15
CA ALA A 30 -3.27 3.57 -0.74
C ALA A 30 -4.11 4.84 -0.94
N ALA A 31 -5.44 4.73 -1.04
CA ALA A 31 -6.31 5.90 -1.14
C ALA A 31 -6.25 6.79 0.12
N MET A 32 -6.13 6.20 1.31
CA MET A 32 -5.88 6.98 2.53
C MET A 32 -4.55 7.75 2.44
N MET A 33 -3.47 7.14 1.92
CA MET A 33 -2.14 7.77 1.83
C MET A 33 -1.98 8.77 0.67
N LEU A 34 -2.57 8.45 -0.48
CA LEU A 34 -2.41 9.22 -1.72
C LEU A 34 -3.46 10.30 -1.85
N LEU A 35 -4.70 10.00 -1.46
CA LEU A 35 -5.89 10.85 -1.67
C LEU A 35 -6.44 11.43 -0.36
N GLY A 36 -5.88 11.04 0.79
CA GLY A 36 -6.33 11.49 2.12
C GLY A 36 -7.65 10.87 2.59
N SER A 37 -8.26 9.98 1.80
CA SER A 37 -9.53 9.33 2.14
C SER A 37 -9.61 7.92 1.57
N PRO A 38 -9.98 6.91 2.38
CA PRO A 38 -10.22 5.54 1.89
C PRO A 38 -11.47 5.42 0.99
N HIS A 39 -12.31 6.46 0.95
CA HIS A 39 -13.55 6.52 0.18
C HIS A 39 -13.51 7.57 -0.95
N ALA A 40 -12.33 8.05 -1.32
CA ALA A 40 -12.17 8.95 -2.46
C ALA A 40 -12.77 8.32 -3.73
N LEU A 41 -13.42 9.13 -4.58
CA LEU A 41 -14.02 8.65 -5.83
C LEU A 41 -12.94 8.13 -6.79
N GLU A 42 -11.78 8.77 -6.75
CA GLU A 42 -10.58 8.44 -7.53
C GLU A 42 -9.90 7.16 -7.06
N ARG A 43 -10.33 6.57 -5.93
CA ARG A 43 -9.79 5.30 -5.42
C ARG A 43 -9.83 4.22 -6.48
N ASP A 44 -10.96 4.10 -7.18
CA ASP A 44 -11.16 3.02 -8.15
C ASP A 44 -10.36 3.22 -9.44
N ALA A 45 -9.80 4.42 -9.66
CA ALA A 45 -8.85 4.71 -10.73
C ALA A 45 -7.40 4.30 -10.37
N LEU A 46 -7.11 3.98 -9.11
CA LEU A 46 -5.78 3.54 -8.70
C LEU A 46 -5.44 2.16 -9.30
N VAL A 47 -4.28 2.11 -9.96
CA VAL A 47 -3.75 0.88 -10.57
C VAL A 47 -3.13 0.03 -9.46
N VAL A 48 -3.46 -1.26 -9.45
CA VAL A 48 -2.89 -2.22 -8.49
C VAL A 48 -2.13 -3.29 -9.26
N ARG A 49 -0.88 -3.51 -8.87
CA ARG A 49 -0.02 -4.53 -9.46
C ARG A 49 0.79 -5.28 -8.40
N GLU A 50 1.41 -6.37 -8.82
CA GLU A 50 2.39 -7.06 -7.98
C GLU A 50 3.66 -6.21 -7.83
N PRO A 51 4.30 -6.23 -6.66
CA PRO A 51 5.55 -5.53 -6.43
C PRO A 51 6.72 -6.21 -7.11
N GLU A 52 7.67 -5.39 -7.53
CA GLU A 52 8.99 -5.84 -7.96
C GLU A 52 9.91 -6.10 -6.76
N GLU A 53 11.02 -6.82 -6.96
CA GLU A 53 11.96 -7.16 -5.88
C GLU A 53 12.51 -5.92 -5.17
N GLU A 54 12.80 -4.85 -5.92
CA GLU A 54 13.29 -3.59 -5.36
C GLU A 54 12.26 -2.94 -4.42
N GLU A 55 10.97 -3.03 -4.77
CA GLU A 55 9.86 -2.45 -4.01
C GLU A 55 9.58 -3.27 -2.75
N CYS A 56 9.76 -4.60 -2.83
CA CYS A 56 9.71 -5.49 -1.68
C CYS A 56 10.86 -5.18 -0.70
N ALA A 57 12.08 -4.99 -1.20
CA ALA A 57 13.23 -4.63 -0.39
C ALA A 57 13.05 -3.27 0.30
N ALA A 58 12.54 -2.27 -0.43
CA ALA A 58 12.24 -0.95 0.12
C ALA A 58 11.18 -1.02 1.23
N PHE A 59 10.14 -1.84 1.04
CA PHE A 59 9.11 -2.08 2.05
C PHE A 59 9.70 -2.68 3.33
N GLU A 60 10.48 -3.75 3.22
CA GLU A 60 11.08 -4.40 4.39
C GLU A 60 12.10 -3.51 5.10
N ALA A 61 12.88 -2.71 4.35
CA ALA A 61 13.83 -1.76 4.92
C ALA A 61 13.17 -0.60 5.66
N SER A 62 11.99 -0.17 5.20
CA SER A 62 11.27 1.00 5.74
C SER A 62 10.16 0.62 6.72
N ARG A 63 9.89 -0.66 6.91
CA ARG A 63 8.80 -1.15 7.76
C ARG A 63 8.99 -0.68 9.21
N PRO A 64 8.03 0.07 9.80
CA PRO A 64 8.06 0.36 11.22
C PRO A 64 8.01 -0.94 12.03
N ALA A 65 8.64 -0.96 13.21
CA ALA A 65 8.58 -2.13 14.08
C ALA A 65 7.12 -2.60 14.28
N ARG A 66 6.89 -3.91 14.13
CA ARG A 66 5.54 -4.51 14.20
C ARG A 66 4.81 -4.03 15.46
N GLY A 67 3.64 -3.41 15.29
CA GLY A 67 2.76 -3.02 16.40
C GLY A 67 2.72 -1.54 16.74
N SER A 68 3.31 -0.66 15.93
CA SER A 68 3.06 0.79 16.03
C SER A 68 1.60 1.11 15.64
N GLU A 69 0.93 2.00 16.39
CA GLU A 69 -0.41 2.52 16.05
C GLU A 69 -0.45 3.21 14.66
N ALA A 70 0.71 3.64 14.14
CA ALA A 70 0.84 4.24 12.82
C ALA A 70 1.17 3.22 11.70
N ASP A 71 1.26 1.92 12.01
CA ASP A 71 1.53 0.89 11.00
C ASP A 71 0.26 0.60 10.18
N LEU A 72 0.05 1.41 9.13
CA LEU A 72 -0.95 1.15 8.09
C LEU A 72 -0.56 -0.04 7.20
N GLY A 73 0.61 -0.66 7.44
CA GLY A 73 1.16 -1.71 6.60
C GLY A 73 1.55 -1.20 5.22
N ALA A 74 1.90 0.09 5.07
CA ALA A 74 2.20 0.68 3.77
C ALA A 74 3.30 1.74 3.84
N ILE A 75 4.07 1.85 2.75
CA ILE A 75 5.07 2.89 2.55
C ILE A 75 4.84 3.59 1.22
N GLN A 76 5.21 4.86 1.14
CA GLN A 76 5.32 5.56 -0.13
C GLN A 76 6.76 5.42 -0.66
N LEU A 77 6.91 5.13 -1.96
CA LEU A 77 8.22 5.10 -2.64
C LEU A 77 8.55 6.43 -3.31
#